data_AF-A0A7W7GU25-F1
#
_entry.id   AF-A0A7W7GU25-F1
#
_cell.length_a   1.000
_cell.length_b   1.000
_cell.length_c   1.000
_cell.angle_alpha   90.00
_cell.angle_beta   90.00
_cell.angle_gamma   90.00
#
_symmetry.space_group_name_H-M   'P 1'
#
loop_
_entity.id
_entity.type
_entity.pdbx_description
1 polymer ?
#
loop_
_entity_poly.entity_id
_entity_poly.type
_entity_poly.pdbx_seq_one_letter_code
_entity_poly.pdbx_strand_id
1 'polypeptide(L)'
;MHPHLEIDVEALVRTGTQVQDSSGSVREAITKEVGWLTVASVGIPWAAVGVVADRANGWSTYLQDLAERIRLSGAGMVGAAINYQTTDQESADSITATFPTPAPHHGPHMGAAE
;
A
#
# COMPACT_ATOMS: atom_id res chain seq x y z
N MET A 1 -21.95 15.85 -11.54
CA MET A 1 -21.88 14.41 -11.20
C MET A 1 -20.96 13.75 -12.19
N HIS A 2 -19.74 13.38 -11.78
CA HIS A 2 -18.86 12.58 -12.62
C HIS A 2 -19.32 11.12 -12.57
N PRO A 3 -19.56 10.47 -13.72
CA PRO A 3 -20.06 9.11 -13.77
C PRO A 3 -18.95 8.13 -13.33
N HIS A 4 -19.25 7.31 -12.33
CA HIS A 4 -18.61 6.01 -12.05
C HIS A 4 -17.07 6.04 -12.04
N LEU A 5 -16.48 6.75 -11.08
CA LEU A 5 -15.14 6.42 -10.60
C LEU A 5 -15.25 5.20 -9.69
N GLU A 6 -15.35 4.02 -10.29
CA GLU A 6 -15.17 2.76 -9.57
C GLU A 6 -13.67 2.68 -9.24
N ILE A 7 -13.33 2.92 -7.99
CA ILE A 7 -11.94 2.79 -7.54
C ILE A 7 -11.64 1.30 -7.56
N ASP A 8 -10.67 0.90 -8.40
CA ASP A 8 -10.15 -0.45 -8.42
C ASP A 8 -9.33 -0.70 -7.15
N VAL A 9 -10.06 -1.07 -6.08
CA VAL A 9 -9.52 -1.37 -4.75
C VAL A 9 -8.51 -2.51 -4.83
N GLU A 10 -8.73 -3.50 -5.70
CA GLU A 10 -7.83 -4.64 -5.87
C GLU A 10 -6.50 -4.20 -6.49
N ALA A 11 -6.53 -3.38 -7.54
CA ALA A 11 -5.33 -2.81 -8.12
C ALA A 11 -4.60 -1.90 -7.12
N LEU A 12 -5.32 -1.10 -6.32
CA LEU A 12 -4.72 -0.22 -5.32
C LEU A 12 -4.01 -1.01 -4.21
N VAL A 13 -4.63 -2.09 -3.70
CA VAL A 13 -3.99 -3.01 -2.74
C VAL A 13 -2.76 -3.66 -3.37
N ARG A 14 -2.88 -4.16 -4.60
CA ARG A 14 -1.78 -4.83 -5.31
C ARG A 14 -0.59 -3.89 -5.50
N THR A 15 -0.82 -2.69 -6.01
CA THR A 15 0.22 -1.68 -6.17
C THR A 15 0.80 -1.24 -4.83
N GLY A 16 -0.04 -1.01 -3.81
CA GLY A 16 0.42 -0.66 -2.46
C GLY A 16 1.35 -1.72 -1.86
N THR A 17 1.00 -3.00 -1.99
CA THR A 17 1.82 -4.13 -1.56
C THR A 17 3.12 -4.21 -2.35
N GLN A 18 3.09 -4.07 -3.69
CA GLN A 18 4.30 -4.07 -4.52
C GLN A 18 5.25 -2.92 -4.15
N VAL A 19 4.72 -1.72 -3.90
CA VAL A 19 5.49 -0.57 -3.46
C VAL A 19 6.09 -0.83 -2.07
N GLN A 20 5.31 -1.38 -1.15
CA GLN A 20 5.79 -1.76 0.18
C GLN A 20 6.92 -2.81 0.09
N ASP A 21 6.76 -3.84 -0.73
CA ASP A 21 7.74 -4.91 -0.91
C ASP A 21 9.03 -4.40 -1.58
N SER A 22 8.91 -3.45 -2.51
CA SER A 22 10.08 -2.82 -3.17
C SER A 22 11.01 -2.13 -2.18
N SER A 23 10.49 -1.65 -1.04
CA SER A 23 11.33 -1.08 0.02
C SER A 23 12.30 -2.09 0.63
N GLY A 24 11.93 -3.37 0.68
CA GLY A 24 12.78 -4.46 1.15
C GLY A 24 14.00 -4.65 0.22
N SER A 25 13.76 -4.70 -1.09
CA SER A 25 14.82 -4.80 -2.09
C SER A 25 15.75 -3.58 -2.07
N VAL A 26 15.22 -2.38 -1.83
CA VAL A 26 16.03 -1.16 -1.65
C VAL A 26 16.92 -1.28 -0.41
N ARG A 27 16.40 -1.76 0.73
CA ARG A 27 17.20 -1.97 1.97
C ARG A 27 18.32 -3.01 1.78
N GLU A 28 18.05 -4.09 1.06
CA GLU A 28 19.09 -5.07 0.72
C GLU A 28 20.19 -4.47 -0.16
N ALA A 29 19.81 -3.67 -1.17
CA ALA A 29 20.76 -3.00 -2.04
C ALA A 29 21.65 -2.01 -1.25
N ILE A 30 21.06 -1.21 -0.35
CA ILE A 30 21.77 -0.30 0.55
C ILE A 30 22.80 -1.06 1.39
N THR A 31 22.39 -2.19 1.97
CA THR A 31 23.25 -3.01 2.83
C THR A 31 24.46 -3.54 2.06
N LYS A 32 24.24 -4.00 0.82
CA LYS A 32 25.32 -4.44 -0.07
C LYS A 32 26.28 -3.30 -0.41
N GLU A 33 25.76 -2.14 -0.82
CA GLU A 33 26.57 -0.95 -1.16
C GLU A 33 27.44 -0.46 0.01
N VAL A 34 26.90 -0.40 1.22
CA VAL A 34 27.65 -0.05 2.43
C VAL A 34 28.78 -1.06 2.70
N GLY A 35 28.53 -2.35 2.44
CA GLY A 35 29.55 -3.39 2.50
C GLY A 35 30.69 -3.16 1.50
N TRP A 36 30.37 -2.82 0.25
CA TRP A 36 31.36 -2.49 -0.79
C TRP A 36 32.19 -1.24 -0.45
N LEU A 37 31.56 -0.19 0.07
CA LEU A 37 32.24 1.03 0.53
C LEU A 37 33.23 0.73 1.67
N THR A 38 32.83 -0.15 2.59
CA THR A 38 33.71 -0.60 3.69
C THR A 38 34.93 -1.35 3.14
N VAL A 39 34.75 -2.24 2.17
CA VAL A 39 35.87 -2.96 1.52
C VAL A 39 36.77 -2.03 0.73
N ALA A 40 36.19 -1.10 -0.04
CA ALA A 40 36.94 -0.13 -0.83
C ALA A 40 37.78 0.83 0.04
N SER A 41 37.35 1.07 1.29
CA SER A 41 38.06 1.95 2.23
C SER A 41 39.44 1.44 2.67
N VAL A 42 39.74 0.14 2.48
CA VAL A 42 41.03 -0.48 2.79
C VAL A 42 42.17 0.08 1.92
N GLY A 43 41.86 0.61 0.73
CA GLY A 43 42.85 1.20 -0.18
C GLY A 43 43.06 2.72 -0.01
N ILE A 44 42.36 3.37 0.93
CA ILE A 44 42.32 4.84 1.02
C ILE A 44 43.35 5.34 2.05
N PRO A 45 44.08 6.45 1.79
CA PRO A 45 44.96 7.06 2.77
C PRO A 45 44.23 7.36 4.09
N TRP A 46 44.88 7.09 5.23
CA TRP A 46 44.37 7.31 6.59
C TRP A 46 43.67 8.67 6.77
N ALA A 47 44.23 9.75 6.22
CA ALA A 47 43.69 11.10 6.34
C ALA A 47 42.31 11.30 5.66
N ALA A 48 41.95 10.45 4.71
CA ALA A 48 40.67 10.51 3.99
C ALA A 48 39.62 9.53 4.55
N VAL A 49 40.00 8.63 5.46
CA VAL A 49 39.11 7.60 6.03
C VAL A 49 37.90 8.23 6.73
N GLY A 50 38.11 9.27 7.54
CA GLY A 50 37.03 9.94 8.27
C GLY A 50 35.99 10.59 7.34
N VAL A 51 36.44 11.31 6.31
CA VAL A 51 35.56 11.98 5.35
C VAL A 51 34.75 10.98 4.51
N VAL A 52 35.37 9.86 4.13
CA VAL A 52 34.70 8.79 3.37
C VAL A 52 33.70 8.06 4.25
N ALA A 53 34.04 7.78 5.51
CA ALA A 53 33.13 7.16 6.48
C ALA A 53 31.90 8.04 6.75
N ASP A 54 32.09 9.35 6.96
CA ASP A 54 30.98 10.28 7.19
C ASP A 54 30.05 10.39 5.97
N ARG A 55 30.61 10.45 4.76
CA ARG A 55 29.82 10.46 3.52
C ARG A 55 29.06 9.14 3.32
N ALA A 56 29.71 8.01 3.56
CA ALA A 56 29.06 6.70 3.47
C ALA A 56 27.91 6.58 4.49
N ASN A 57 28.11 7.08 5.70
CA ASN A 57 27.07 7.10 6.74
C ASN A 57 25.89 7.99 6.32
N GLY A 58 26.15 9.23 5.90
CA GLY A 58 25.09 10.15 5.46
C GLY A 58 24.30 9.62 4.26
N TRP A 59 24.97 8.98 3.30
CA TRP A 59 24.33 8.33 2.16
C TRP A 59 23.46 7.14 2.59
N SER A 60 23.97 6.29 3.48
CA SER A 60 23.21 5.16 4.05
C SER A 60 21.96 5.64 4.79
N THR A 61 22.07 6.67 5.63
CA THR A 61 20.94 7.28 6.35
C THR A 61 19.88 7.81 5.38
N TYR A 62 20.29 8.55 4.34
CA TYR A 62 19.37 9.06 3.33
C TYR A 62 18.61 7.94 2.61
N LEU A 63 19.31 6.89 2.20
CA LEU A 63 18.68 5.79 1.49
C LEU A 63 17.74 4.96 2.38
N GLN A 64 18.05 4.83 3.68
CA GLN A 64 17.15 4.20 4.66
C GLN A 64 15.87 5.02 4.85
N ASP A 65 15.97 6.34 4.96
CA ASP A 65 14.81 7.24 5.01
C ASP A 65 13.95 7.11 3.74
N LEU A 66 14.59 7.11 2.56
CA LEU A 66 13.88 6.93 1.30
C LEU A 66 13.13 5.60 1.25
N ALA A 67 13.77 4.50 1.65
CA ALA A 67 13.13 3.19 1.70
C ALA A 67 11.92 3.17 2.64
N GLU A 68 12.02 3.82 3.81
CA GLU A 68 10.92 3.92 4.76
C GLU A 68 9.76 4.76 4.21
N ARG A 69 10.04 5.86 3.51
CA ARG A 69 9.02 6.68 2.85
C ARG A 69 8.29 5.91 1.75
N ILE A 70 8.99 5.10 0.97
CA ILE A 70 8.40 4.19 -0.02
C ILE A 70 7.48 3.18 0.68
N ARG A 71 7.95 2.55 1.76
CA ARG A 71 7.17 1.60 2.55
C ARG A 71 5.89 2.23 3.09
N LEU A 72 5.99 3.42 3.68
CA LEU A 72 4.84 4.16 4.21
C LEU A 72 3.86 4.57 3.12
N SER A 73 4.36 4.94 1.93
CA SER A 73 3.50 5.24 0.78
C SER A 73 2.70 4.01 0.34
N GLY A 74 3.34 2.83 0.26
CA GLY A 74 2.67 1.57 -0.06
C GLY A 74 1.61 1.20 0.99
N ALA A 75 1.95 1.30 2.27
CA ALA A 75 1.01 1.06 3.36
C ALA A 75 -0.18 2.05 3.34
N GLY A 76 0.06 3.31 2.98
CA GLY A 76 -0.99 4.32 2.81
C GLY A 76 -1.97 3.97 1.68
N MET A 77 -1.48 3.43 0.56
CA MET A 77 -2.34 2.96 -0.54
C MET A 77 -3.23 1.80 -0.11
N VAL A 78 -2.66 0.80 0.60
CA VAL A 78 -3.43 -0.33 1.13
C VAL A 78 -4.48 0.15 2.15
N GLY A 79 -4.10 1.04 3.06
CA GLY A 79 -5.03 1.62 4.03
C GLY A 79 -6.16 2.41 3.39
N ALA A 80 -5.87 3.19 2.34
CA ALA A 80 -6.91 3.89 1.57
C ALA A 80 -7.87 2.92 0.89
N ALA A 81 -7.36 1.82 0.32
CA ALA A 81 -8.17 0.80 -0.33
C ALA A 81 -9.14 0.13 0.67
N ILE A 82 -8.65 -0.23 1.87
CA ILE A 82 -9.48 -0.77 2.96
C ILE A 82 -10.56 0.22 3.36
N ASN A 83 -10.20 1.49 3.57
CA ASN A 83 -11.16 2.54 3.94
C ASN A 83 -12.26 2.69 2.89
N TYR A 84 -11.92 2.70 1.61
CA TYR A 84 -12.90 2.75 0.53
C TYR A 84 -13.87 1.57 0.59
N GLN A 85 -13.36 0.35 0.73
CA GLN A 85 -14.20 -0.85 0.79
C GLN A 85 -15.13 -0.84 2.01
N THR A 86 -14.64 -0.41 3.18
CA THR A 86 -15.47 -0.29 4.39
C THR A 86 -16.57 0.74 4.22
N THR A 87 -16.24 1.94 3.71
CA THR A 87 -17.24 3.00 3.48
C THR A 87 -18.28 2.60 2.43
N ASP A 88 -17.87 1.87 1.39
CA ASP A 88 -18.80 1.36 0.37
C ASP A 88 -19.78 0.34 0.96
N GLN A 89 -19.28 -0.60 1.77
CA GLN A 89 -20.12 -1.57 2.47
C GLN A 89 -21.11 -0.91 3.43
N GLU A 90 -20.64 0.04 4.26
CA GLU A 90 -21.51 0.80 5.17
C GLU A 90 -22.60 1.58 4.42
N SER A 91 -22.26 2.11 3.24
CA SER A 91 -23.22 2.80 2.37
C SER A 91 -24.24 1.82 1.78
N ALA A 92 -23.79 0.66 1.30
CA ALA A 92 -24.67 -0.39 0.78
C ALA A 92 -25.63 -0.93 1.85
N ASP A 93 -25.14 -1.15 3.07
CA ASP A 93 -25.94 -1.57 4.21
C ASP A 93 -26.98 -0.51 4.58
N SER A 94 -26.59 0.77 4.58
CA SER A 94 -27.51 1.89 4.83
C SER A 94 -28.62 2.00 3.78
N ILE A 95 -28.28 1.83 2.49
CA ILE A 95 -29.24 1.82 1.39
C ILE A 95 -30.22 0.65 1.54
N THR A 96 -29.71 -0.55 1.83
CA THR A 96 -30.52 -1.76 2.01
C THR A 96 -31.48 -1.63 3.20
N ALA A 97 -31.02 -1.02 4.30
CA ALA A 97 -31.86 -0.76 5.46
C ALA A 97 -32.96 0.28 5.18
N THR A 98 -32.67 1.28 4.34
CA THR A 98 -33.60 2.35 3.98
C THR A 98 -34.64 1.90 2.94
N PHE A 99 -34.20 1.07 1.99
CA PHE A 99 -35.02 0.53 0.91
C PHE A 99 -35.01 -1.00 0.97
N PRO A 100 -35.67 -1.61 1.97
CA PRO A 100 -35.73 -3.05 2.08
C PRO A 100 -36.38 -3.61 0.81
N THR A 101 -35.73 -4.61 0.22
CA THR A 101 -36.24 -5.32 -0.96
C THR A 101 -37.68 -5.76 -0.69
N PRO A 102 -38.66 -5.44 -1.55
CA PRO A 102 -40.04 -5.84 -1.34
C PRO A 102 -40.10 -7.37 -1.20
N ALA A 103 -40.68 -7.85 -0.11
CA ALA A 103 -40.94 -9.27 0.06
C ALA A 103 -41.78 -9.76 -1.14
N PRO A 104 -41.49 -10.96 -1.71
CA PRO A 104 -42.33 -11.52 -2.75
C PRO A 104 -43.76 -11.61 -2.22
N HIS A 105 -44.66 -10.87 -2.85
CA HIS A 105 -46.06 -10.85 -2.49
C HIS A 105 -46.66 -12.20 -2.89
N HIS A 106 -46.73 -13.15 -1.95
CA HIS A 106 -47.57 -14.32 -2.09
C HIS A 106 -49.03 -13.85 -1.99
N GLY A 107 -49.57 -13.39 -3.12
CA GLY A 107 -51.00 -13.13 -3.27
C GLY A 107 -51.80 -14.40 -2.98
N PRO A 108 -53.01 -14.30 -2.41
CA PRO A 108 -53.82 -15.47 -2.08
C PRO A 108 -54.10 -16.25 -3.36
N HIS A 109 -53.65 -17.51 -3.40
CA HIS A 109 -54.03 -18.49 -4.41
C HIS A 109 -55.53 -18.74 -4.27
N MET A 110 -56.35 -17.97 -4.98
CA MET A 110 -57.76 -18.32 -5.19
C MET A 110 -57.77 -19.58 -6.07
N GLY A 111 -57.97 -20.72 -5.42
CA GLY A 111 -58.24 -21.98 -6.10
C GLY A 111 -59.51 -21.82 -6.93
N ALA A 112 -59.36 -21.85 -8.25
CA ALA A 112 -60.46 -22.14 -9.14
C ALA A 112 -60.73 -23.64 -9.03
N ALA A 113 -61.82 -23.99 -8.35
CA ALA A 113 -62.44 -25.28 -8.50
C ALA A 113 -63.19 -25.29 -9.84
N GLU A 114 -62.83 -26.22 -10.71
CA GLU A 114 -63.70 -26.78 -11.75
C GLU A 114 -63.63 -28.30 -11.67
#